data_AF-A0A6C0JH86-F1
#
_entry.id   AF-A0A6C0JH86-F1
#
_cell.length_a   1.000
_cell.length_b   1.000
_cell.length_c   1.000
_cell.angle_alpha   90.00
_cell.angle_beta   90.00
_cell.angle_gamma   90.00
#
_symmetry.space_group_name_H-M   'P 1'
#
loop_
_entity.id
_entity.type
_entity.pdbx_description
1 polymer ?
#
loop_
_entity_poly.entity_id
_entity_poly.type
_entity_poly.pdbx_seq_one_letter_code
_entity_poly.pdbx_strand_id
1 'polypeptide(L)'
;MSYALRSKVSKFSWDHYHTINRVGGDEDFKELIEKCFPSDQYSLACREDEEFGDHHHVINKKTNKVLCSLELGYQNPKRNRNDTLCQSWSLLIYFDDKIVDDQYINQITMIKRWKYLLTNPHFIKECKSKRYFIGDLYRVLHNWEKYGYLYFMGKGVY
;
A
#
# COMPACT_ATOMS: atom_id res chain seq x y z
N MET A 1 17.22 6.25 -19.57
CA MET A 1 17.53 5.34 -18.42
C MET A 1 18.54 4.25 -18.82
N SER A 2 19.50 3.86 -17.96
CA SER A 2 20.45 2.76 -18.27
C SER A 2 19.79 1.38 -18.19
N TYR A 3 20.37 0.36 -18.86
CA TYR A 3 19.86 -1.01 -18.81
C TYR A 3 19.82 -1.57 -17.38
N ALA A 4 20.88 -1.33 -16.59
CA ALA A 4 20.96 -1.75 -15.21
C ALA A 4 19.85 -1.11 -14.33
N LEU A 5 19.49 0.15 -14.60
CA LEU A 5 18.40 0.81 -13.87
C LEU A 5 17.03 0.28 -14.29
N ARG A 6 16.81 0.00 -15.59
CA ARG A 6 15.59 -0.69 -16.07
C ARG A 6 15.39 -2.03 -15.38
N SER A 7 16.41 -2.87 -15.33
CA SER A 7 16.33 -4.18 -14.66
C SER A 7 15.96 -4.05 -13.18
N LYS A 8 16.52 -3.06 -12.47
CA LYS A 8 16.19 -2.80 -11.05
C LYS A 8 14.76 -2.32 -10.86
N VAL A 9 14.26 -1.43 -11.73
CA VAL A 9 12.87 -0.94 -11.69
C VAL A 9 11.89 -2.08 -12.00
N SER A 10 12.17 -2.92 -13.00
CA SER A 10 11.35 -4.09 -13.31
C SER A 10 11.31 -5.10 -12.17
N LYS A 11 12.47 -5.38 -11.54
CA LYS A 11 12.52 -6.23 -10.35
C LYS A 11 11.71 -5.63 -9.20
N PHE A 12 11.84 -4.33 -8.95
CA PHE A 12 11.06 -3.64 -7.93
C PHE A 12 9.55 -3.77 -8.18
N SER A 13 9.09 -3.51 -9.40
CA SER A 13 7.68 -3.66 -9.79
C SER A 13 7.14 -5.05 -9.44
N TRP A 14 7.86 -6.10 -9.84
CA TRP A 14 7.48 -7.48 -9.57
C TRP A 14 7.47 -7.78 -8.06
N ASP A 15 8.55 -7.45 -7.36
CA ASP A 15 8.65 -7.66 -5.90
C ASP A 15 7.53 -6.90 -5.15
N HIS A 16 7.21 -5.67 -5.57
CA HIS A 16 6.16 -4.85 -4.98
C HIS A 16 4.79 -5.51 -5.14
N TYR A 17 4.43 -5.91 -6.37
CA TYR A 17 3.17 -6.57 -6.64
C TYR A 17 3.01 -7.87 -5.82
N HIS A 18 4.04 -8.71 -5.80
CA HIS A 18 3.95 -9.99 -5.08
C HIS A 18 4.06 -9.90 -3.56
N THR A 19 4.52 -8.75 -3.03
CA THR A 19 4.67 -8.55 -1.59
C THR A 19 3.61 -7.60 -1.05
N ILE A 20 3.63 -6.32 -1.42
CA ILE A 20 2.75 -5.30 -0.83
C ILE A 20 1.30 -5.50 -1.28
N ASN A 21 1.05 -5.72 -2.57
CA ASN A 21 -0.33 -5.89 -3.04
C ASN A 21 -0.92 -7.19 -2.51
N ARG A 22 -0.17 -8.29 -2.55
CA ARG A 22 -0.62 -9.57 -2.02
C ARG A 22 -0.88 -9.51 -0.52
N VAL A 23 0.07 -9.00 0.27
CA VAL A 23 -0.06 -8.94 1.74
C VAL A 23 -1.09 -7.90 2.16
N GLY A 24 -1.10 -6.73 1.55
CA GLY A 24 -2.09 -5.69 1.84
C GLY A 24 -3.50 -6.06 1.37
N GLY A 25 -3.63 -6.99 0.42
CA GLY A 25 -4.91 -7.51 -0.02
C GLY A 25 -5.46 -8.67 0.80
N ASP A 26 -4.59 -9.36 1.55
CA ASP A 26 -4.96 -10.47 2.43
C ASP A 26 -5.86 -10.00 3.59
N GLU A 27 -6.97 -10.71 3.84
CA GLU A 27 -7.90 -10.39 4.93
C GLU A 27 -7.26 -10.59 6.30
N ASP A 28 -6.52 -11.68 6.48
CA ASP A 28 -5.83 -12.00 7.73
C ASP A 28 -4.81 -10.92 8.11
N PHE A 29 -4.17 -10.30 7.12
CA PHE A 29 -3.20 -9.24 7.34
C PHE A 29 -3.90 -7.94 7.76
N LYS A 30 -5.05 -7.62 7.16
CA LYS A 30 -5.86 -6.44 7.53
C LYS A 30 -6.40 -6.59 8.95
N GLU A 31 -6.98 -7.74 9.28
CA GLU A 31 -7.41 -8.06 10.65
C GLU A 31 -6.25 -7.92 11.64
N LEU A 32 -5.05 -8.35 11.25
CA LEU A 32 -3.87 -8.21 12.09
C LEU A 32 -3.47 -6.74 12.32
N ILE A 33 -3.57 -5.90 11.28
CA ILE A 33 -3.37 -4.45 11.42
C ILE A 33 -4.38 -3.91 12.43
N GLU A 34 -5.68 -4.18 12.26
CA GLU A 34 -6.71 -3.66 13.16
C GLU A 34 -6.55 -4.15 14.60
N LYS A 35 -6.14 -5.41 14.79
CA LYS A 35 -5.84 -5.98 16.10
C LYS A 35 -4.69 -5.25 16.79
N CYS A 36 -3.63 -4.93 16.06
CA CYS A 36 -2.41 -4.33 16.62
C CYS A 36 -2.46 -2.80 16.68
N PHE A 37 -3.32 -2.18 15.89
CA PHE A 37 -3.44 -0.74 15.71
C PHE A 37 -4.92 -0.34 15.63
N PRO A 38 -5.72 -0.56 16.68
CA PRO A 38 -7.16 -0.36 16.63
C PRO A 38 -7.51 1.10 16.33
N SER A 39 -8.57 1.28 15.55
CA SER A 39 -9.16 2.59 15.22
C SER A 39 -10.63 2.62 15.57
N ASP A 40 -11.06 3.63 16.33
CA ASP A 40 -12.49 3.86 16.64
C ASP A 40 -13.26 4.46 15.46
N GLN A 41 -12.54 4.96 14.45
CA GLN A 41 -13.13 5.69 13.32
C GLN A 41 -13.24 4.83 12.08
N TYR A 42 -12.27 3.94 11.86
CA TYR A 42 -12.05 3.30 10.58
C TYR A 42 -11.89 1.79 10.71
N SER A 43 -12.34 1.08 9.67
CA SER A 43 -12.01 -0.32 9.44
C SER A 43 -11.47 -0.55 8.03
N LEU A 44 -10.48 -1.40 7.89
CA LEU A 44 -9.95 -1.89 6.62
C LEU A 44 -10.88 -2.96 6.06
N ALA A 45 -11.14 -2.91 4.75
CA ALA A 45 -12.01 -3.88 4.10
C ALA A 45 -11.59 -4.12 2.64
N CYS A 46 -12.06 -5.23 2.08
CA CYS A 46 -11.93 -5.57 0.67
C CYS A 46 -13.29 -5.97 0.10
N ARG A 47 -13.53 -5.66 -1.18
CA ARG A 47 -14.67 -6.19 -1.94
C ARG A 47 -14.17 -6.66 -3.30
N GLU A 48 -14.75 -7.71 -3.84
CA GLU A 48 -14.53 -8.04 -5.26
C GLU A 48 -15.14 -6.96 -6.14
N ASP A 49 -14.40 -6.59 -7.18
CA ASP A 49 -14.79 -5.66 -8.23
C ASP A 49 -14.51 -6.31 -9.59
N GLU A 50 -15.53 -6.36 -10.46
CA GLU A 50 -15.42 -7.05 -11.75
C GLU A 50 -14.39 -6.42 -12.68
N GLU A 51 -14.11 -5.12 -12.56
CA GLU A 51 -13.18 -4.38 -13.42
C GLU A 51 -11.75 -4.39 -12.87
N PHE A 52 -11.60 -4.36 -11.54
CA PHE A 52 -10.31 -4.15 -10.87
C PHE A 52 -9.84 -5.31 -9.98
N GLY A 53 -10.63 -6.37 -9.82
CA GLY A 53 -10.36 -7.48 -8.90
C GLY A 53 -10.59 -7.09 -7.45
N ASP A 54 -9.65 -7.40 -6.56
CA ASP A 54 -9.77 -7.06 -5.14
C ASP A 54 -9.67 -5.54 -4.90
N HIS A 55 -10.79 -4.93 -4.51
CA HIS A 55 -10.93 -3.51 -4.26
C HIS A 55 -10.81 -3.17 -2.77
N HIS A 56 -9.64 -2.67 -2.40
CA HIS A 56 -9.32 -2.29 -1.02
C HIS A 56 -9.86 -0.91 -0.67
N HIS A 57 -10.51 -0.80 0.48
CA HIS A 57 -11.15 0.42 0.94
C HIS A 57 -11.16 0.52 2.47
N VAL A 58 -11.57 1.67 2.97
CA VAL A 58 -11.80 1.92 4.40
C VAL A 58 -13.28 2.16 4.65
N ILE A 59 -13.83 1.60 5.72
CA ILE A 59 -15.19 1.89 6.18
C ILE A 59 -15.10 2.87 7.34
N ASN A 60 -15.79 4.01 7.23
CA ASN A 60 -15.99 4.91 8.36
C ASN A 60 -17.06 4.33 9.30
N LYS A 61 -16.65 3.91 10.51
CA LYS A 61 -17.51 3.21 11.48
C LYS A 61 -18.72 4.01 11.94
N LYS A 62 -18.64 5.34 11.94
CA LYS A 62 -19.74 6.22 12.39
C LYS A 62 -20.80 6.43 11.34
N THR A 63 -20.39 6.52 10.08
CA THR A 63 -21.28 6.89 8.95
C THR A 63 -21.58 5.73 8.02
N ASN A 64 -20.90 4.60 8.20
CA ASN A 64 -20.89 3.43 7.32
C ASN A 64 -20.50 3.77 5.86
N LYS A 65 -19.83 4.91 5.64
CA LYS A 65 -19.36 5.31 4.31
C LYS A 65 -18.10 4.53 3.94
N VAL A 66 -18.09 4.03 2.72
CA VAL A 66 -16.89 3.48 2.09
C VAL A 66 -16.02 4.63 1.58
N LEU A 67 -14.73 4.55 1.89
CA LEU A 67 -13.68 5.50 1.51
C LEU A 67 -12.65 4.75 0.66
N CYS A 68 -12.66 4.99 -0.65
CA CYS A 68 -11.71 4.43 -1.60
C CYS A 68 -10.87 5.55 -2.24
N SER A 69 -9.57 5.31 -2.45
CA SER A 69 -8.68 6.26 -3.11
C SER A 69 -9.08 6.62 -4.55
N LEU A 70 -9.71 5.70 -5.27
CA LEU A 70 -10.25 5.97 -6.61
C LEU A 70 -11.45 6.92 -6.52
N GLU A 71 -12.42 6.61 -5.66
CA GLU A 71 -13.64 7.42 -5.47
C GLU A 71 -13.33 8.80 -4.88
N LEU A 72 -12.32 8.89 -4.01
CA LEU A 72 -11.84 10.14 -3.43
C LEU A 72 -10.92 10.94 -4.36
N GLY A 73 -10.58 10.41 -5.54
CA GLY A 73 -9.76 11.08 -6.55
C GLY A 73 -8.26 11.12 -6.24
N TYR A 74 -7.78 10.41 -5.20
CA TYR A 74 -6.36 10.33 -4.85
C TYR A 74 -5.58 9.44 -5.82
N GLN A 75 -6.23 8.41 -6.33
CA GLN A 75 -5.66 7.48 -7.31
C GLN A 75 -6.32 7.69 -8.66
N ASN A 76 -5.50 7.78 -9.71
CA ASN A 76 -5.98 7.92 -11.08
C ASN A 76 -5.26 6.91 -11.99
N PRO A 77 -5.83 5.70 -12.19
CA PRO A 77 -5.20 4.64 -12.98
C PRO A 77 -5.14 4.98 -14.47
N LYS A 78 -5.98 5.90 -14.96
CA LYS A 78 -5.92 6.39 -16.35
C LYS A 78 -4.66 7.22 -16.61
N ARG A 79 -4.23 8.02 -15.63
CA ARG A 79 -3.00 8.84 -15.66
C ARG A 79 -1.77 8.03 -15.25
N ASN A 80 -1.88 7.26 -14.17
CA ASN A 80 -0.78 6.52 -13.56
C ASN A 80 -1.03 5.01 -13.72
N ARG A 81 -0.78 4.49 -14.93
CA ARG A 81 -1.15 3.10 -15.30
C ARG A 81 -0.51 2.01 -14.44
N ASN A 82 0.58 2.33 -13.74
CA ASN A 82 1.28 1.41 -12.85
C ASN A 82 0.87 1.57 -11.37
N ASP A 83 0.01 2.55 -11.05
CA ASP A 83 -0.43 2.83 -9.67
C ASP A 83 -1.42 1.77 -9.21
N THR A 84 -0.87 0.69 -8.66
CA THR A 84 -1.59 -0.43 -8.07
C THR A 84 -1.57 -0.34 -6.54
N LEU A 85 -1.61 0.87 -5.98
CA LEU A 85 -1.32 1.15 -4.56
C LEU A 85 -2.56 1.25 -3.66
N CYS A 86 -3.73 0.76 -4.10
CA CYS A 86 -5.00 0.90 -3.36
C CYS A 86 -4.91 0.38 -1.91
N GLN A 87 -4.18 -0.71 -1.64
CA GLN A 87 -3.91 -1.20 -0.27
C GLN A 87 -3.20 -0.14 0.58
N SER A 88 -2.20 0.52 0.00
CA SER A 88 -1.38 1.51 0.69
C SER A 88 -2.11 2.84 0.87
N TRP A 89 -2.98 3.19 -0.07
CA TRP A 89 -3.89 4.32 0.09
C TRP A 89 -4.89 4.10 1.23
N SER A 90 -5.52 2.92 1.28
CA SER A 90 -6.42 2.56 2.37
C SER A 90 -5.72 2.61 3.73
N LEU A 91 -4.44 2.25 3.78
CA LEU A 91 -3.64 2.39 4.99
C LEU A 91 -3.47 3.86 5.42
N LEU A 92 -3.24 4.79 4.49
CA LEU A 92 -3.19 6.23 4.82
C LEU A 92 -4.53 6.72 5.39
N ILE A 93 -5.63 6.35 4.76
CA ILE A 93 -6.98 6.73 5.21
C ILE A 93 -7.26 6.14 6.60
N TYR A 94 -6.93 4.88 6.83
CA TYR A 94 -7.15 4.19 8.10
C TYR A 94 -6.44 4.88 9.28
N PHE A 95 -5.23 5.36 9.04
CA PHE A 95 -4.43 6.07 10.04
C PHE A 95 -4.65 7.59 10.06
N ASP A 96 -5.64 8.09 9.30
CA ASP A 96 -5.95 9.53 9.17
C ASP A 96 -4.73 10.36 8.75
N ASP A 97 -3.88 9.79 7.88
CA ASP A 97 -2.72 10.49 7.34
C ASP A 97 -3.15 11.57 6.34
N LYS A 98 -2.48 12.73 6.41
CA LYS A 98 -2.70 13.82 5.44
C LYS A 98 -2.28 13.38 4.03
N ILE A 99 -3.25 13.26 3.13
CA ILE A 99 -3.05 13.08 1.70
C ILE A 99 -2.96 14.44 1.03
N VAL A 100 -1.92 14.66 0.23
CA VAL A 100 -1.65 15.95 -0.45
C VAL A 100 -1.72 15.82 -1.97
N ASP A 101 -1.80 16.93 -2.71
CA ASP A 101 -1.73 16.95 -4.18
C ASP A 101 -0.28 16.80 -4.69
N ASP A 102 0.44 15.79 -4.16
CA ASP A 102 1.76 15.37 -4.63
C ASP A 102 1.91 13.86 -4.42
N GLN A 103 1.92 13.11 -5.52
CA GLN A 103 2.00 11.65 -5.48
C GLN A 103 3.33 11.13 -4.93
N TYR A 104 4.43 11.87 -5.08
CA TYR A 104 5.72 11.47 -4.50
C TYR A 104 5.66 11.57 -2.97
N ILE A 105 5.14 12.68 -2.45
CA ILE A 105 4.97 12.87 -1.00
C ILE A 105 4.06 11.76 -0.43
N ASN A 106 2.94 11.48 -1.10
CA ASN A 106 2.04 10.42 -0.66
C ASN A 106 2.70 9.03 -0.67
N GLN A 107 3.49 8.68 -1.68
CA GLN A 107 4.24 7.42 -1.68
C GLN A 107 5.24 7.33 -0.51
N ILE A 108 5.95 8.42 -0.21
CA ILE A 108 6.84 8.46 0.95
C ILE A 108 6.04 8.28 2.26
N THR A 109 4.86 8.89 2.37
CA THR A 109 3.96 8.69 3.53
C THR A 109 3.50 7.23 3.62
N MET A 110 3.12 6.59 2.51
CA MET A 110 2.75 5.16 2.48
C MET A 110 3.90 4.29 2.99
N ILE A 111 5.11 4.52 2.51
CA ILE A 111 6.30 3.77 2.95
C ILE A 111 6.53 3.96 4.44
N LYS A 112 6.45 5.21 4.95
CA LYS A 112 6.54 5.49 6.38
C LYS A 112 5.49 4.73 7.17
N ARG A 113 4.26 4.64 6.66
CA ARG A 113 3.18 3.95 7.34
C ARG A 113 3.40 2.43 7.38
N TRP A 114 3.83 1.84 6.28
CA TRP A 114 4.24 0.43 6.26
C TRP A 114 5.40 0.15 7.23
N LYS A 115 6.42 1.02 7.24
CA LYS A 115 7.54 0.90 8.20
C LYS A 115 7.06 1.04 9.65
N TYR A 116 6.09 1.92 9.91
CA TYR A 116 5.50 2.10 11.23
C TYR A 116 4.83 0.82 11.74
N LEU A 117 4.07 0.10 10.89
CA LEU A 117 3.53 -1.21 11.26
C LEU A 117 4.64 -2.17 11.72
N LEU A 118 5.76 -2.18 11.01
CA LEU A 118 6.92 -3.01 11.29
C LEU A 118 7.75 -2.56 12.51
N THR A 119 7.41 -1.44 13.18
CA THR A 119 8.02 -1.07 14.46
C THR A 119 7.36 -1.74 15.66
N ASN A 120 6.15 -2.27 15.50
CA ASN A 120 5.41 -2.93 16.59
C ASN A 120 5.86 -4.39 16.74
N PRO A 121 6.48 -4.79 17.87
CA PRO A 121 6.97 -6.15 18.05
C PRO A 121 5.86 -7.21 18.08
N HIS A 122 4.69 -6.85 18.61
CA HIS A 122 3.53 -7.74 18.63
C HIS A 122 3.01 -7.99 17.22
N PHE A 123 2.89 -6.94 16.40
CA PHE A 123 2.55 -7.07 14.99
C PHE A 123 3.54 -7.99 14.25
N ILE A 124 4.85 -7.77 14.42
CA ILE A 124 5.88 -8.62 13.80
C ILE A 124 5.74 -10.09 14.24
N LYS A 125 5.49 -10.33 15.53
CA LYS A 125 5.34 -11.68 16.08
C LYS A 125 4.16 -12.40 15.42
N GLU A 126 3.02 -11.73 15.33
CA GLU A 126 1.82 -12.28 14.71
C GLU A 126 1.98 -12.46 13.19
N CYS A 127 2.67 -11.54 12.51
CA CYS A 127 2.99 -11.72 11.10
C CYS A 127 3.81 -12.99 10.86
N LYS A 128 4.81 -13.25 11.71
CA LYS A 128 5.64 -14.46 11.64
C LYS A 128 4.83 -15.73 11.92
N SER A 129 3.90 -15.70 12.89
CA SER A 129 3.05 -16.86 13.19
C SER A 129 2.11 -17.20 12.02
N LYS A 130 1.61 -16.18 11.31
CA LYS A 130 0.83 -16.31 10.07
C LYS A 130 1.68 -16.50 8.79
N ARG A 131 3.00 -16.71 8.92
CA ARG A 131 3.95 -16.99 7.83
C ARG A 131 4.12 -15.84 6.81
N TYR A 132 3.86 -14.60 7.20
CA TYR A 132 4.25 -13.45 6.37
C TYR A 132 5.78 -13.24 6.43
N PHE A 133 6.39 -13.08 5.25
CA PHE A 133 7.84 -12.89 5.12
C PHE A 133 8.23 -11.42 5.38
N ILE A 134 8.43 -11.07 6.65
CA ILE A 134 8.81 -9.70 7.06
C ILE A 134 10.09 -9.19 6.35
N GLY A 135 11.05 -10.07 6.08
CA GLY A 135 12.25 -9.72 5.32
C GLY A 135 11.94 -9.23 3.89
N ASP A 136 10.93 -9.80 3.26
CA ASP A 136 10.48 -9.37 1.92
C ASP A 136 9.83 -7.99 1.98
N LEU A 137 8.99 -7.74 2.99
CA LEU A 137 8.40 -6.41 3.23
C LEU A 137 9.49 -5.35 3.40
N TYR A 138 10.48 -5.58 4.27
CA TYR A 138 11.59 -4.64 4.44
C TYR A 138 12.35 -4.36 3.14
N ARG A 139 12.66 -5.41 2.37
CA ARG A 139 13.36 -5.28 1.09
C ARG A 139 12.55 -4.47 0.08
N VAL A 140 11.25 -4.75 -0.03
CA VAL A 140 10.35 -4.08 -0.97
C VAL A 140 10.18 -2.62 -0.58
N LEU A 141 9.99 -2.29 0.70
CA LEU A 141 9.90 -0.91 1.17
C LEU A 141 11.17 -0.12 0.89
N HIS A 142 12.34 -0.71 1.10
CA HIS A 142 13.62 -0.09 0.74
C HIS A 142 13.72 0.20 -0.77
N ASN A 143 13.33 -0.77 -1.61
CA ASN A 143 13.32 -0.59 -3.06
C ASN A 143 12.24 0.41 -3.51
N TRP A 144 11.11 0.50 -2.80
CA TRP A 144 10.06 1.47 -3.07
C TRP A 144 10.56 2.90 -2.89
N GLU A 145 11.28 3.20 -1.81
CA GLU A 145 11.90 4.53 -1.61
C GLU A 145 12.80 4.94 -2.78
N LYS A 146 13.50 3.95 -3.36
CA LYS A 146 14.50 4.17 -4.40
C LYS A 146 13.94 4.20 -5.82
N TYR A 147 12.92 3.40 -6.11
CA TYR A 147 12.44 3.16 -7.48
C TYR A 147 10.95 3.46 -7.68
N GLY A 148 10.19 3.72 -6.62
CA GLY A 148 8.74 3.99 -6.67
C GLY A 148 8.37 5.13 -7.61
N TYR A 149 9.04 6.27 -7.46
CA TYR A 149 8.80 7.44 -8.30
C TYR A 149 9.08 7.17 -9.79
N LEU A 150 10.04 6.30 -10.11
CA LEU A 150 10.34 5.89 -11.49
C LEU A 150 9.22 5.01 -12.04
N TYR A 151 8.75 4.06 -11.26
CA TYR A 151 7.76 3.06 -11.68
C TYR A 151 6.33 3.60 -11.69
N PHE A 152 5.86 4.15 -10.57
CA PHE A 152 4.47 4.56 -10.37
C PHE A 152 4.15 5.91 -11.00
N MET A 153 5.13 6.82 -11.09
CA MET A 153 4.93 8.18 -11.62
C MET A 153 5.55 8.39 -13.00
N GLY A 154 6.26 7.38 -13.54
CA GLY A 154 6.92 7.50 -14.83
C GLY A 154 8.08 8.49 -14.88
N LYS A 155 8.56 9.04 -13.75
CA LYS A 155 9.64 10.04 -13.66
C LYS A 155 11.05 9.51 -14.04
N GLY A 156 11.12 8.44 -14.84
CA GLY A 156 12.34 7.85 -15.39
C GLY A 156 12.21 7.40 -16.86
N VAL A 157 11.10 7.76 -17.51
CA VAL A 157 10.80 7.42 -18.89
C VAL A 157 10.58 8.72 -19.68
N TYR A 158 11.71 9.32 -20.07
CA TYR A 158 11.85 10.15 -21.28
C TYR A 158 13.09 9.62 -22.02
#